data_AF-A0A2A2KDF1-F1
#
_entry.id   AF-A0A2A2KDF1-F1
#
_cell.length_a   1.000
_cell.length_b   1.000
_cell.length_c   1.000
_cell.angle_alpha   90.00
_cell.angle_beta   90.00
_cell.angle_gamma   90.00
#
_symmetry.space_group_name_H-M   'P 1'
#
loop_
_entity.id
_entity.type
_entity.pdbx_description
1 polymer ?
#
loop_
_entity_poly.entity_id
_entity_poly.type
_entity_poly.pdbx_seq_one_letter_code
_entity_poly.pdbx_strand_id
1 'polypeptide(L)' 'MSKRQNPSEFLKQIIGKPVVVKLNSGVDYRGILACLDGFMNIALEQTEEYQDGQVQ' A
#
# COMPACT_ATOMS: atom_id res chain seq x y z
N MET A 1 6.62 22.14 14.92
CA MET A 1 5.30 22.11 14.25
C MET A 1 5.21 20.83 13.44
N SER A 2 4.32 19.91 13.80
CA SER A 2 4.13 18.66 13.06
C SER A 2 3.54 19.00 11.69
N LYS A 3 4.31 18.83 10.61
CA LYS A 3 3.79 18.97 9.24
C LYS A 3 2.62 18.02 9.11
N ARG A 4 1.40 18.54 8.92
CA ARG A 4 0.26 17.75 8.48
C ARG A 4 0.58 17.27 7.07
N GLN A 5 1.11 16.04 6.94
CA GLN A 5 1.22 15.40 5.64
C GLN A 5 -0.18 15.12 5.13
N ASN A 6 -0.54 15.73 4.01
CA ASN A 6 -1.78 15.42 3.32
C ASN A 6 -1.68 13.98 2.78
N PRO A 7 -2.67 13.10 3.01
CA PRO A 7 -2.65 11.72 2.50
C PRO A 7 -2.26 11.61 1.03
N SER A 8 -2.75 12.52 0.17
CA SER A 8 -2.39 12.52 -1.25
C SER A 8 -0.91 12.79 -1.52
N GLU A 9 -0.24 13.60 -0.70
CA GLU A 9 1.20 13.81 -0.82
C GLU A 9 1.99 12.59 -0.34
N PHE A 10 1.55 11.97 0.75
CA PHE A 10 2.16 10.74 1.25
C PHE A 10 2.08 9.62 0.21
N LEU A 11 0.90 9.41 -0.38
CA LEU A 11 0.67 8.38 -1.41
C LEU A 11 1.59 8.58 -2.63
N LYS A 12 1.79 9.81 -3.09
CA LYS A 12 2.73 10.12 -4.18
C LYS A 12 4.18 9.80 -3.81
N GLN A 13 4.57 9.92 -2.55
CA GLN A 13 5.94 9.67 -2.09
C GLN A 13 6.29 8.18 -1.98
N ILE A 14 5.29 7.30 -1.98
CA ILE A 14 5.48 5.86 -1.80
C ILE A 14 5.32 5.05 -3.09
N ILE A 15 4.98 5.69 -4.22
CA ILE A 15 5.00 5.05 -5.54
C ILE A 15 6.43 4.53 -5.83
N GLY A 16 6.53 3.30 -6.33
CA GLY A 16 7.77 2.58 -6.61
C GLY A 16 8.47 2.03 -5.36
N LYS A 17 7.86 2.12 -4.17
CA LYS A 17 8.46 1.61 -2.93
C LYS A 17 7.76 0.33 -2.46
N PRO A 18 8.47 -0.54 -1.71
CA PRO A 18 7.84 -1.62 -0.97
C PRO A 18 6.84 -1.08 0.04
N VAL A 19 5.63 -1.62 0.02
CA VAL A 19 4.53 -1.25 0.91
C VAL A 19 3.86 -2.50 1.47
N VAL A 20 3.23 -2.32 2.63
CA VAL A 20 2.30 -3.31 3.20
C VAL A 20 0.92 -2.69 3.19
N VAL A 21 -0.03 -3.35 2.54
CA VAL A 21 -1.42 -2.93 2.42
C VAL A 21 -2.29 -3.93 3.15
N LYS A 22 -2.86 -3.49 4.27
CA LYS A 22 -3.79 -4.29 5.06
C LYS A 22 -5.22 -4.01 4.62
N LEU A 23 -5.90 -5.05 4.16
CA LEU A 23 -7.33 -4.98 3.85
C LEU A 23 -8.17 -5.10 5.12
N ASN A 24 -9.40 -4.58 5.05
CA ASN A 24 -10.39 -4.74 6.13
C ASN A 24 -10.77 -6.21 6.37
N SER A 25 -10.51 -7.10 5.42
CA SER A 25 -10.67 -8.55 5.57
C SER A 25 -9.64 -9.18 6.52
N GLY A 26 -8.56 -8.47 6.85
CA GLY A 26 -7.43 -9.00 7.63
C GLY A 26 -6.30 -9.57 6.78
N VAL A 27 -6.45 -9.60 5.45
CA VAL A 27 -5.39 -9.98 4.50
C VAL A 27 -4.38 -8.84 4.37
N ASP A 28 -3.09 -9.17 4.42
CA ASP A 28 -2.00 -8.24 4.17
C ASP A 28 -1.37 -8.51 2.80
N TYR A 29 -1.33 -7.52 1.92
CA TYR A 29 -0.56 -7.58 0.68
C TYR A 29 0.76 -6.86 0.84
N ARG A 30 1.86 -7.50 0.44
CA ARG A 30 3.21 -6.91 0.46
C ARG A 30 3.75 -6.88 -0.94
N GLY A 31 4.15 -5.71 -1.43
CA GLY A 31 4.63 -5.56 -2.80
C GLY A 31 5.13 -4.15 -3.08
N ILE A 32 5.49 -3.90 -4.34
CA ILE A 32 5.90 -2.57 -4.80
C ILE A 32 4.66 -1.81 -5.27
N LEU A 33 4.44 -0.61 -4.76
CA LEU A 33 3.32 0.24 -5.21
C LEU A 33 3.58 0.75 -6.64
N ALA A 34 2.91 0.18 -7.64
CA ALA A 34 3.10 0.55 -9.04
C ALA A 34 2.38 1.86 -9.38
N CYS A 35 1.10 1.96 -9.02
CA CYS A 35 0.31 3.17 -9.25
C CYS A 35 -0.91 3.23 -8.31
N LEU A 36 -1.54 4.41 -8.29
CA LEU A 36 -2.81 4.65 -7.60
C LEU A 36 -3.64 5.71 -8.34
N ASP A 37 -4.95 5.70 -8.14
CA ASP A 37 -5.87 6.66 -8.75
C ASP A 37 -6.50 7.64 -7.72
N GLY A 38 -7.36 8.55 -8.20
CA GLY A 38 -8.05 9.53 -7.35
C GLY A 38 -9.07 8.93 -6.37
N PHE A 39 -9.38 7.64 -6.51
CA PHE A 39 -10.26 6.88 -5.61
C PHE A 39 -9.47 6.02 -4.62
N MET A 40 -8.13 6.11 -4.63
CA MET A 40 -7.21 5.28 -3.84
C MET A 40 -7.25 3.79 -4.21
N ASN A 41 -7.69 3.44 -5.42
CA ASN A 41 -7.39 2.11 -5.94
C ASN A 41 -5.88 2.02 -6.15
N ILE A 42 -5.29 0.87 -5.83
CA ILE A 42 -3.85 0.64 -5.93
C ILE A 42 -3.54 -0.54 -6.83
N ALA A 43 -2.41 -0.48 -7.51
CA ALA A 43 -1.80 -1.63 -8.16
C ALA A 43 -0.47 -1.95 -7.49
N LEU A 44 -0.27 -3.22 -7.15
CA LEU A 44 0.97 -3.73 -6.57
C LEU A 44 1.66 -4.66 -7.56
N GLU A 45 2.98 -4.51 -7.67
CA GLU A 45 3.88 -5.43 -8.38
C GLU A 45 4.65 -6.30 -7.38
N GLN A 46 5.12 -7.47 -7.82
CA GLN A 46 5.88 -8.41 -6.99
C GLN A 46 5.17 -8.72 -5.66
N THR A 47 3.86 -8.93 -5.75
CA THR A 47 2.98 -8.99 -4.59
C THR A 47 2.92 -10.38 -3.98
N GLU A 48 3.09 -10.43 -2.67
CA GLU A 48 2.81 -11.59 -1.83
C GLU A 48 1.56 -11.32 -1.00
N GLU A 49 0.67 -12.30 -0.92
CA GLU A 49 -0.52 -12.27 -0.07
C GLU A 49 -0.22 -12.98 1.25
N TYR A 50 -0.62 -12.37 2.36
CA TYR A 50 -0.47 -12.93 3.70
C TYR A 50 -1.83 -13.01 4.40
N GLN A 51 -2.17 -14.21 4.87
CA GLN A 51 -3.33 -14.47 5.72
C GLN A 51 -2.82 -14.94 7.08
N ASP A 52 -3.21 -14.25 8.17
CA ASP A 52 -2.77 -14.55 9.54
C ASP A 52 -1.23 -14.62 9.69
N GLY A 53 -0.52 -13.79 8.93
CA GLY A 53 0.94 -13.70 8.94
C GLY A 53 1.66 -14.81 8.15
N GLN A 54 0.94 -15.70 7.48
CA GLN A 54 1.49 -16.73 6.60
C GLN A 54 1.30 -16.35 5.13
N VAL A 55 2.35 -16.53 4.33
CA VAL A 55 2.29 -16.30 2.88
C VAL A 55 1.39 -17.38 2.24
N GLN A 56 0.49 -16.95 1.36
CA GLN A 56 -0.35 -17.84 0.56
C GLN A 56 0.30 -18.23 -0.77
#